data_AF-A0A7K2M5U7-F1
#
_entry.id   AF-A0A7K2M5U7-F1
#
_cell.length_a   1.000
_cell.length_b   1.000
_cell.length_c   1.000
_cell.angle_alpha   90.00
_cell.angle_beta   90.00
_cell.angle_gamma   90.00
#
_symmetry.space_group_name_H-M   'P 1'
#
loop_
_entity.id
_entity.type
_entity.pdbx_description
1 polymer ?
#
loop_
_entity_poly.entity_id
_entity_poly.type
_entity_poly.pdbx_seq_one_letter_code
_entity_poly.pdbx_strand_id
1 'polypeptide(L)'
;MPGIDECLLEAMRLPGARGAALVDWTSGLALGAVGESPGGDHETTAAEAAELARLAAEHGAFAATDDPGGERPPVEDLIVSNRDSYHLLRFVDTSFDSSVFLHLWLTRAEGNLALARIRLGEMAERLVLG
;
A
#
# COMPACT_ATOMS: atom_id res chain seq x y z
N MET A 1 -16.73 10.75 1.99
CA MET A 1 -15.30 10.53 1.71
C MET A 1 -14.67 10.08 3.01
N PRO A 2 -14.12 8.86 3.05
CA PRO A 2 -13.49 8.34 4.26
C PRO A 2 -12.15 9.05 4.50
N GLY A 3 -11.86 9.37 5.76
CA GLY A 3 -10.52 9.76 6.18
C GLY A 3 -9.58 8.55 6.24
N ILE A 4 -8.29 8.80 6.51
CA ILE A 4 -7.25 7.75 6.61
C ILE A 4 -7.70 6.62 7.55
N ASP A 5 -8.15 6.96 8.75
CA ASP A 5 -8.56 5.97 9.77
C ASP A 5 -9.71 5.06 9.29
N GLU A 6 -10.72 5.63 8.63
CA GLU A 6 -11.87 4.85 8.14
C GLU A 6 -11.44 3.87 7.04
N CYS A 7 -10.56 4.32 6.12
CA CYS A 7 -10.01 3.46 5.08
C CYS A 7 -9.18 2.31 5.67
N LEU A 8 -8.33 2.58 6.66
CA LEU A 8 -7.50 1.56 7.30
C LEU A 8 -8.35 0.55 8.08
N LEU A 9 -9.39 1.02 8.77
CA LEU A 9 -10.35 0.14 9.43
C LEU A 9 -11.15 -0.73 8.43
N GLU A 10 -11.44 -0.21 7.24
CA GLU A 10 -12.05 -1.00 6.17
C GLU A 10 -11.09 -2.08 5.65
N ALA A 11 -9.80 -1.77 5.47
CA ALA A 11 -8.78 -2.74 5.08
C ALA A 11 -8.67 -3.89 6.09
N MET A 12 -8.77 -3.61 7.39
CA MET A 12 -8.77 -4.62 8.45
C MET A 12 -10.00 -5.55 8.45
N ARG A 13 -11.06 -5.23 7.69
CA ARG A 13 -12.21 -6.14 7.52
C ARG A 13 -11.95 -7.22 6.47
N LEU A 14 -10.85 -7.14 5.74
CA LEU A 14 -10.47 -8.19 4.80
C LEU A 14 -10.12 -9.48 5.56
N PRO A 15 -10.60 -10.65 5.11
CA PRO A 15 -10.22 -11.92 5.72
C PRO A 15 -8.70 -12.05 5.78
N GLY A 16 -8.16 -12.47 6.94
CA GLY A 16 -6.72 -12.64 7.14
C GLY A 16 -5.90 -11.35 7.24
N ALA A 17 -6.51 -10.15 7.29
CA ALA A 17 -5.77 -8.91 7.52
C ALA A 17 -5.19 -8.89 8.95
N ARG A 18 -3.87 -8.68 9.06
CA ARG A 18 -3.16 -8.54 10.34
C ARG A 18 -2.89 -7.10 10.72
N GLY A 19 -2.56 -6.29 9.72
CA GLY A 19 -2.29 -4.87 9.89
C GLY A 19 -2.36 -4.14 8.56
N ALA A 20 -2.58 -2.84 8.64
CA ALA A 20 -2.62 -1.95 7.50
C ALA A 20 -2.03 -0.59 7.87
N ALA A 21 -1.39 0.06 6.89
CA ALA A 21 -0.85 1.41 7.06
C ALA A 21 -0.99 2.22 5.78
N LEU A 22 -1.03 3.54 5.92
CA LEU A 22 -0.85 4.48 4.82
C LEU A 22 0.52 5.12 5.01
N VAL A 23 1.38 5.02 3.99
CA VAL A 23 2.79 5.39 4.09
C VAL A 23 3.18 6.32 2.95
N ASP A 24 3.91 7.38 3.27
CA ASP A 24 4.61 8.21 2.29
C ASP A 24 5.91 7.51 1.87
N TRP A 25 6.00 7.11 0.60
CA TRP A 25 7.17 6.38 0.06
C TRP A 25 8.38 7.27 -0.24
N THR A 26 8.25 8.59 -0.19
CA THR A 26 9.38 9.52 -0.30
C THR A 26 10.04 9.76 1.06
N SER A 27 9.25 9.93 2.13
CA SER A 27 9.78 10.21 3.47
C SER A 27 9.93 8.97 4.36
N GLY A 28 9.22 7.89 4.06
CA GLY A 28 9.16 6.68 4.89
C GLY A 28 8.22 6.78 6.09
N LEU A 29 7.45 7.87 6.20
CA LEU A 29 6.57 8.12 7.34
C LEU A 29 5.24 7.37 7.21
N ALA A 30 4.83 6.71 8.30
CA ALA A 30 3.46 6.23 8.44
C ALA A 30 2.52 7.42 8.72
N LEU A 31 1.62 7.71 7.78
CA LEU A 31 0.56 8.71 7.95
C LEU A 31 -0.60 8.18 8.82
N GLY A 32 -0.73 6.86 8.89
CA GLY A 32 -1.64 6.16 9.79
C GLY A 32 -1.39 4.65 9.75
N ALA A 33 -1.66 3.97 10.86
CA ALA A 33 -1.49 2.52 10.98
C ALA A 33 -2.53 1.91 11.93
N VAL A 34 -2.95 0.68 11.62
CA VAL A 34 -3.89 -0.11 12.43
C VAL A 34 -3.47 -1.58 12.46
N GLY A 35 -3.86 -2.28 13.54
CA GLY A 35 -3.54 -3.69 13.71
C GLY A 35 -2.08 -3.93 14.12
N GLU A 36 -1.57 -5.10 13.74
CA GLU A 36 -0.21 -5.54 14.05
C GLU A 36 0.79 -5.06 12.99
N SER A 37 2.05 -4.88 13.40
CA SER A 37 3.15 -4.63 12.48
C SER A 37 4.05 -5.87 12.36
N PRO A 38 4.57 -6.21 11.16
CA PRO A 38 5.73 -7.07 11.01
C PRO A 38 6.87 -6.61 11.94
N GLY A 39 7.42 -7.51 12.75
CA GLY A 39 8.49 -7.17 13.70
C GLY A 39 8.06 -6.33 14.91
N GLY A 40 6.79 -5.92 15.01
CA GLY A 40 6.23 -5.23 16.18
C GLY A 40 6.40 -3.71 16.21
N ASP A 41 6.95 -3.11 15.15
CA ASP A 41 7.13 -1.66 15.02
C ASP A 41 6.58 -1.17 13.67
N HIS A 42 5.57 -0.29 13.73
CA HIS A 42 4.91 0.27 12.55
C HIS A 42 5.81 1.26 11.81
N GLU A 43 6.60 2.06 12.52
CA GLU A 43 7.47 3.07 11.90
C GLU A 43 8.61 2.40 11.13
N THR A 44 9.24 1.40 11.74
CA THR A 44 10.29 0.61 11.07
C THR A 44 9.72 -0.10 9.83
N THR A 45 8.54 -0.73 9.94
CA THR A 45 7.90 -1.38 8.78
C THR A 45 7.57 -0.39 7.67
N ALA A 46 7.05 0.79 8.00
CA ALA A 46 6.73 1.81 7.03
C ALA A 46 7.98 2.29 6.28
N ALA A 47 9.06 2.58 7.00
CA ALA A 47 10.33 3.00 6.42
C ALA A 47 10.92 1.94 5.47
N GLU A 48 10.92 0.66 5.87
CA GLU A 48 11.43 -0.42 5.03
C GLU A 48 10.54 -0.67 3.79
N ALA A 49 9.22 -0.62 3.95
CA ALA A 49 8.27 -0.77 2.85
C ALA A 49 8.37 0.39 1.84
N ALA A 50 8.62 1.61 2.33
CA ALA A 50 8.82 2.80 1.50
C ALA A 50 10.01 2.66 0.56
N GLU A 51 11.15 2.09 1.01
CA GLU A 51 12.30 1.86 0.12
C GLU A 51 11.95 0.94 -1.05
N LEU A 52 11.15 -0.10 -0.81
CA LEU A 52 10.70 -0.99 -1.86
C LEU A 52 9.73 -0.31 -2.83
N ALA A 53 8.78 0.47 -2.29
CA ALA A 53 7.84 1.26 -3.09
C ALA A 53 8.58 2.27 -3.97
N ARG A 54 9.54 3.01 -3.40
CA ARG A 54 10.37 3.99 -4.09
C ARG A 54 11.17 3.37 -5.22
N LEU A 55 11.79 2.20 -4.98
CA LEU A 55 12.50 1.47 -6.02
C LEU A 55 11.58 1.11 -7.20
N ALA A 56 10.36 0.67 -6.94
CA ALA A 56 9.43 0.33 -8.03
C ALA A 56 8.85 1.58 -8.71
N ALA A 57 8.69 2.69 -7.98
CA ALA A 57 8.17 3.95 -8.50
C ALA A 57 9.20 4.68 -9.39
N GLU A 58 10.48 4.66 -9.03
CA GLU A 58 11.53 5.41 -9.73
C GLU A 58 12.15 4.64 -10.91
N HIS A 59 12.06 3.31 -10.92
CA HIS A 59 12.71 2.49 -11.95
C HIS A 59 11.77 2.10 -13.09
N GLY A 60 12.09 2.53 -14.31
CA GLY A 60 11.34 2.21 -15.53
C GLY A 60 11.40 0.74 -15.98
N ALA A 61 12.06 -0.15 -15.23
CA ALA A 61 12.11 -1.59 -15.56
C ALA A 61 10.72 -2.25 -15.55
N PHE A 62 9.77 -1.65 -14.83
CA PHE A 62 8.40 -2.13 -14.68
C PHE A 62 7.36 -1.24 -15.37
N ALA A 63 7.81 -0.19 -16.08
CA ALA A 63 6.92 0.73 -16.76
C ALA A 63 6.22 0.09 -17.95
N ALA A 64 4.95 0.47 -18.14
CA ALA A 64 4.23 0.16 -19.37
C ALA A 64 4.89 0.90 -20.55
N THR A 65 4.96 0.25 -21.71
CA THR A 65 5.63 0.77 -22.91
C THR A 65 4.95 2.01 -23.50
N ASP A 66 3.70 2.27 -23.11
CA ASP A 66 2.83 3.29 -23.70
C ASP A 66 2.45 4.41 -22.71
N ASP A 67 3.17 4.59 -21.60
CA ASP A 67 2.90 5.66 -20.64
C ASP A 67 3.60 6.98 -21.03
N PRO A 68 2.87 8.01 -21.52
CA PRO A 68 3.48 9.19 -22.13
C PRO A 68 3.78 10.31 -21.12
N GLY A 69 3.42 10.16 -19.84
CA GLY A 69 3.50 11.24 -18.85
C GLY A 69 3.89 10.71 -17.49
N GLY A 70 5.16 10.87 -17.12
CA GLY A 70 5.78 10.40 -15.87
C GLY A 70 5.29 11.08 -14.58
N GLU A 71 4.00 11.37 -14.48
CA GLU A 71 3.34 11.90 -13.29
C GLU A 71 2.87 10.78 -12.34
N ARG A 72 2.82 9.52 -12.81
CA ARG A 72 2.37 8.37 -12.00
C ARG A 72 3.47 7.35 -11.79
N PRO A 73 3.45 6.62 -10.66
CA PRO A 73 4.28 5.43 -10.51
C PRO A 73 4.00 4.46 -11.67
N PRO A 74 5.03 3.89 -12.31
CA PRO A 74 4.90 2.94 -13.42
C PRO A 74 4.21 1.62 -13.03
N VAL A 75 3.99 1.39 -11.74
CA VAL A 75 3.41 0.19 -11.16
C VAL A 75 2.18 0.54 -10.33
N GLU A 76 1.12 -0.25 -10.44
CA GLU A 76 -0.07 -0.03 -9.63
C GLU A 76 0.06 -0.59 -8.21
N ASP A 77 0.61 -1.79 -8.07
CA ASP A 77 0.84 -2.44 -6.79
C ASP A 77 2.11 -3.30 -6.78
N LEU A 78 2.65 -3.52 -5.58
CA LEU A 78 3.65 -4.55 -5.31
C LEU A 78 3.06 -5.60 -4.37
N ILE A 79 3.46 -6.85 -4.58
CA ILE A 79 3.09 -7.97 -3.71
C ILE A 79 4.35 -8.71 -3.30
N VAL A 80 4.70 -8.62 -2.02
CA VAL A 80 5.77 -9.42 -1.42
C VAL A 80 5.17 -10.67 -0.82
N SER A 81 5.57 -11.81 -1.35
CA SER A 81 5.12 -13.12 -0.90
C SER A 81 6.18 -13.74 0.00
N ASN A 82 5.83 -14.06 1.24
CA ASN A 82 6.65 -14.91 2.12
C ASN A 82 5.92 -16.24 2.40
N ARG A 83 6.42 -17.05 3.35
CA ARG A 83 5.91 -18.40 3.62
C ARG A 83 4.46 -18.44 4.12
N ASP A 84 4.05 -17.46 4.93
CA ASP A 84 2.78 -17.49 5.65
C ASP A 84 1.90 -16.27 5.39
N SER A 85 2.41 -15.28 4.66
CA SER A 85 1.72 -14.02 4.42
C SER A 85 2.10 -13.37 3.08
N TYR A 86 1.33 -12.34 2.77
CA TYR A 86 1.53 -11.39 1.70
C TYR A 86 1.64 -9.99 2.29
N HIS A 87 2.52 -9.16 1.73
CA HIS A 87 2.50 -7.72 1.92
C HIS A 87 2.08 -7.09 0.59
N LEU A 88 0.99 -6.33 0.61
CA LEU A 88 0.50 -5.60 -0.55
C LEU A 88 0.84 -4.13 -0.34
N LEU A 89 1.44 -3.50 -1.35
CA LEU A 89 1.72 -2.07 -1.39
C LEU A 89 0.96 -1.51 -2.59
N ARG A 90 -0.18 -0.86 -2.37
CA ARG A 90 -1.03 -0.28 -3.43
C ARG A 90 -0.77 1.22 -3.51
N PHE A 91 -0.24 1.71 -4.62
CA PHE A 91 -0.07 3.15 -4.82
C PHE A 91 -1.43 3.84 -4.85
N VAL A 92 -1.47 5.05 -4.29
CA VAL A 92 -2.65 5.91 -4.32
C VAL A 92 -2.41 6.96 -5.41
N ASP A 93 -3.30 6.98 -6.40
CA ASP A 93 -3.29 8.04 -7.42
C ASP A 93 -3.95 9.29 -6.80
N THR A 94 -3.15 10.29 -6.46
CA THR A 94 -3.65 11.53 -5.88
C THR A 94 -3.46 12.69 -6.84
N SER A 95 -4.42 13.62 -6.88
CA SER A 95 -4.35 14.82 -7.72
C SER A 95 -3.31 15.87 -7.26
N PHE A 96 -2.67 15.64 -6.11
CA PHE A 96 -1.59 16.47 -5.58
C PHE A 96 -0.27 15.70 -5.67
N ASP A 97 0.87 16.35 -5.47
CA ASP A 97 2.21 15.74 -5.40
C ASP A 97 2.36 14.83 -4.14
N SER A 98 1.40 13.95 -3.87
CA SER A 98 1.48 13.00 -2.79
C SER A 98 1.98 11.65 -3.28
N SER A 99 3.02 11.21 -2.61
CA SER A 99 3.74 9.98 -2.87
C SER A 99 3.38 8.96 -1.80
N VAL A 100 2.11 8.50 -1.75
CA VAL A 100 1.69 7.51 -0.74
C VAL A 100 1.26 6.17 -1.32
N PHE A 101 1.32 5.14 -0.48
CA PHE A 101 0.75 3.82 -0.75
C PHE A 101 0.04 3.25 0.48
N LEU A 102 -0.96 2.39 0.22
CA LEU A 102 -1.57 1.55 1.23
C LEU A 102 -0.77 0.27 1.38
N HIS A 103 -0.31 0.00 2.60
CA HIS A 103 0.28 -1.28 3.01
C HIS A 103 -0.79 -2.17 3.64
N LEU A 104 -0.87 -3.42 3.23
CA LEU A 104 -1.67 -4.46 3.88
C LEU A 104 -0.81 -5.69 4.15
N TRP A 105 -0.79 -6.13 5.40
CA TRP A 105 -0.22 -7.42 5.79
C TRP A 105 -1.34 -8.46 5.92
N LEU A 106 -1.29 -9.48 5.07
CA LEU A 106 -2.36 -10.45 4.85
C LEU A 106 -1.86 -11.89 5.09
N THR A 107 -2.52 -12.67 5.94
CA THR A 107 -2.18 -14.09 6.12
C THR A 107 -2.55 -14.92 4.89
N ARG A 108 -1.78 -15.98 4.63
CA ARG A 108 -2.11 -17.00 3.62
C ARG A 108 -3.17 -17.98 4.09
N ALA A 109 -3.24 -18.22 5.40
CA ALA A 109 -4.15 -19.21 5.96
C ALA A 109 -5.62 -18.80 5.81
N GLU A 110 -5.90 -17.50 5.94
CA GLU A 110 -7.27 -16.97 5.96
C GLU A 110 -7.50 -15.94 4.85
N GLY A 111 -6.44 -15.37 4.30
CA GLY A 111 -6.52 -14.27 3.35
C GLY A 111 -6.89 -14.69 1.93
N ASN A 112 -7.67 -13.83 1.29
CA ASN A 112 -7.96 -13.92 -0.14
C ASN A 112 -7.22 -12.80 -0.87
N LEU A 113 -6.05 -13.12 -1.43
CA LEU A 113 -5.19 -12.16 -2.12
C LEU A 113 -5.92 -11.43 -3.27
N ALA A 114 -6.72 -12.16 -4.05
CA ALA A 114 -7.43 -11.56 -5.19
C ALA A 114 -8.45 -10.51 -4.72
N LEU A 115 -9.22 -10.85 -3.69
CA LEU A 115 -10.17 -9.91 -3.08
C LEU A 115 -9.44 -8.72 -2.46
N ALA A 116 -8.35 -8.96 -1.73
CA ALA A 116 -7.57 -7.90 -1.09
C ALA A 116 -7.06 -6.88 -2.11
N ARG A 117 -6.54 -7.33 -3.27
CA ARG A 117 -6.10 -6.42 -4.34
C ARG A 117 -7.23 -5.54 -4.88
N ILE A 118 -8.38 -6.16 -5.20
CA ILE A 118 -9.55 -5.42 -5.70
C ILE A 118 -9.97 -4.34 -4.69
N ARG A 119 -10.06 -4.73 -3.42
CA ARG A 119 -10.53 -3.83 -2.35
C ARG A 119 -9.55 -2.72 -2.04
N LEU A 120 -8.24 -3.00 -2.03
CA LEU A 120 -7.22 -1.96 -1.89
C LEU A 120 -7.24 -0.99 -3.08
N GLY A 121 -7.51 -1.47 -4.30
CA GLY A 121 -7.72 -0.61 -5.47
C GLY A 121 -8.88 0.36 -5.28
N GLU A 122 -10.06 -0.17 -4.90
CA GLU A 122 -11.26 0.64 -4.60
C GLU A 122 -11.01 1.64 -3.46
N MET A 123 -10.24 1.25 -2.44
CA MET A 123 -9.87 2.12 -1.33
C MET A 123 -8.94 3.25 -1.77
N ALA A 124 -7.91 2.93 -2.56
CA ALA A 124 -6.95 3.90 -3.07
C ALA A 124 -7.63 4.98 -3.92
N GLU A 125 -8.55 4.60 -4.82
CA GLU A 125 -9.30 5.55 -5.66
C GLU A 125 -10.18 6.52 -4.84
N ARG A 126 -10.65 6.10 -3.66
CA ARG A 126 -11.51 6.90 -2.79
C ARG A 126 -10.73 7.75 -1.80
N LEU A 127 -9.43 7.49 -1.63
CA LEU A 127 -8.61 8.17 -0.65
C LEU A 127 -8.31 9.57 -1.16
N VAL A 128 -8.83 10.57 -0.46
CA VAL A 128 -8.47 11.96 -0.73
C VAL A 128 -7.56 12.40 0.41
N LEU A 129 -6.34 12.76 0.05
CA LEU A 129 -5.46 13.49 0.94
C LEU A 129 -5.87 14.96 0.81
N GLY A 130 -6.70 15.40 1.75
CA GLY A 130 -7.20 16.78 1.82
C GLY A 130 -6.18 17.77 2.36
#